data_AF-A0A1V3RAF9-F1
#
_entry.id   AF-A0A1V3RAF9-F1
#
_cell.length_a   1.000
_cell.length_b   1.000
_cell.length_c   1.000
_cell.angle_alpha   90.00
_cell.angle_beta   90.00
_cell.angle_gamma   90.00
#
_symmetry.space_group_name_H-M   'P 1'
#
loop_
_entity.id
_entity.type
_entity.pdbx_description
1 polymer ?
#
loop_
_entity_poly.entity_id
_entity_poly.type
_entity_poly.pdbx_seq_one_letter_code
_entity_poly.pdbx_strand_id
1 'polypeptide(L)' 'MAHFYAYCEVHGKCGENRETAEKAAEDCNNHVATVSGPHGLVFPRLSNREIVNGIRRYSYKNLKELAIGNEK' A
#
# COMPACT_ATOMS: atom_id res chain seq x y z
N MET A 1 0.12 10.12 12.89
CA MET A 1 -0.60 10.39 11.64
C MET A 1 -0.86 9.09 10.94
N ALA A 2 -1.92 9.01 10.14
CA ALA A 2 -2.09 7.93 9.20
C ALA A 2 -1.07 8.11 8.05
N HIS A 3 -0.41 7.03 7.65
CA HIS A 3 0.57 7.03 6.55
C HIS A 3 0.10 6.10 5.45
N PHE A 4 0.32 6.49 4.20
CA PHE A 4 0.06 5.68 3.01
C PHE A 4 1.36 5.04 2.52
N TYR A 5 1.31 3.86 1.91
CA TYR A 5 2.48 3.19 1.36
C TYR A 5 2.08 2.20 0.27
N ALA A 6 2.98 1.97 -0.67
CA ALA A 6 2.90 0.83 -1.58
C ALA A 6 3.26 -0.46 -0.82
N TYR A 7 2.41 -1.48 -0.88
CA TYR A 7 2.65 -2.75 -0.20
C TYR A 7 2.79 -3.88 -1.22
N CYS A 8 3.92 -4.60 -1.17
CA CYS A 8 4.17 -5.76 -2.00
C CYS A 8 3.70 -7.03 -1.30
N GLU A 9 2.73 -7.72 -1.88
CA GLU A 9 2.14 -8.95 -1.32
C GLU A 9 3.13 -10.11 -1.32
N VAL A 10 3.98 -10.20 -2.36
CA VAL A 10 4.98 -11.27 -2.51
C VAL A 10 6.03 -11.24 -1.39
N HIS A 11 6.52 -10.05 -1.05
CA HIS A 11 7.58 -9.90 -0.04
C HIS A 11 7.06 -9.57 1.36
N GLY A 12 5.78 -9.20 1.48
CA GLY A 12 5.19 -8.70 2.71
C GLY A 12 5.81 -7.39 3.20
N LYS A 13 6.34 -6.55 2.29
CA LYS A 13 7.06 -5.30 2.61
C LYS A 13 6.30 -4.06 2.19
N CYS A 14 6.45 -3.00 2.97
CA CYS A 14 5.97 -1.65 2.65
C CYS A 14 7.11 -0.83 2.03
N GLY A 15 6.76 0.00 1.04
CA GLY A 15 7.63 1.03 0.49
C GLY A 15 7.69 2.28 1.38
N GLU A 16 8.04 3.40 0.77
CA GLU A 16 8.13 4.69 1.46
C GLU A 16 6.78 5.17 2.00
N ASN A 17 6.84 5.96 3.07
CA ASN A 17 5.66 6.65 3.59
C ASN A 17 5.27 7.80 2.67
N ARG A 18 4.00 7.83 2.28
CA ARG A 18 3.36 8.89 1.51
C ARG A 18 2.28 9.58 2.35
N GLU A 19 2.09 10.86 2.06
CA GLU A 19 1.10 11.70 2.74
C GLU A 19 -0.32 11.48 2.21
N THR A 20 -0.45 11.01 0.96
CA THR A 20 -1.74 10.79 0.31
C THR A 20 -1.80 9.41 -0.35
N ALA A 21 -3.02 8.93 -0.61
CA ALA A 21 -3.25 7.64 -1.22
C ALA A 21 -2.80 7.61 -2.68
N GLU A 22 -2.92 8.73 -3.39
CA GLU A 22 -2.56 8.90 -4.80
C GLU A 22 -1.06 8.72 -4.99
N LYS A 23 -0.23 9.34 -4.14
CA LYS A 23 1.23 9.15 -4.18
C LYS A 23 1.63 7.70 -3.92
N ALA A 24 0.93 7.01 -3.01
CA ALA A 24 1.17 5.58 -2.79
C ALA A 24 0.71 4.72 -3.97
N ALA A 25 -0.33 5.12 -4.69
CA ALA A 25 -0.78 4.46 -5.92
C ALA A 25 0.21 4.68 -7.07
N GLU A 26 0.76 5.89 -7.22
CA GLU A 26 1.84 6.20 -8.17
C GLU A 26 3.07 5.31 -7.93
N ASP A 27 3.46 5.10 -6.67
CA ASP A 27 4.54 4.17 -6.33
C ASP A 27 4.23 2.73 -6.75
N CYS A 28 2.97 2.29 -6.59
CA CYS A 28 2.56 0.96 -7.05
C CYS A 28 2.66 0.86 -8.57
N ASN A 29 2.17 1.86 -9.30
CA ASN A 29 2.22 1.90 -10.76
C ASN A 29 3.67 1.93 -11.28
N ASN A 30 4.53 2.75 -10.66
CA ASN A 30 5.96 2.79 -10.97
C ASN A 30 6.64 1.46 -10.67
N HIS A 31 6.27 0.80 -9.58
CA HIS A 31 6.80 -0.52 -9.27
C HIS A 31 6.41 -1.53 -10.35
N VAL A 32 5.13 -1.64 -10.68
CA VAL A 32 4.61 -2.55 -11.72
C VAL A 32 5.25 -2.28 -13.09
N ALA A 33 5.48 -1.01 -13.43
CA ALA A 33 6.14 -0.63 -14.68
C ALA A 33 7.63 -1.01 -14.74
N THR A 34 8.31 -1.14 -13.60
CA THR A 34 9.76 -1.38 -13.52
C THR A 34 10.13 -2.82 -13.15
N VAL A 35 9.18 -3.61 -12.64
CA VAL A 35 9.43 -5.01 -12.26
C VAL A 35 8.68 -5.98 -13.16
N SER A 36 9.30 -7.12 -13.47
CA SER A 36 8.64 -8.24 -14.16
C SER A 36 8.41 -9.41 -13.20
N GLY A 37 7.40 -10.23 -13.48
CA GLY A 37 7.06 -11.41 -12.67
C GLY A 37 6.11 -11.13 -11.50
N PRO A 38 6.09 -11.98 -10.45
CA PRO A 38 5.08 -11.91 -9.38
C PRO A 38 5.14 -10.62 -8.56
N HIS A 39 6.23 -9.85 -8.68
CA HIS A 39 6.37 -8.54 -8.04
C HIS A 39 5.35 -7.49 -8.51
N GLY A 40 4.52 -7.77 -9.52
CA GLY A 40 3.38 -6.93 -9.88
C GLY A 40 2.23 -6.90 -8.86
N LEU A 41 2.23 -7.77 -7.84
CA LEU A 41 1.22 -7.78 -6.76
C LEU A 41 1.51 -6.70 -5.70
N VAL A 42 1.42 -5.43 -6.11
CA VAL A 42 1.60 -4.26 -5.24
C VAL A 42 0.35 -3.41 -5.21
N PHE A 43 -0.03 -2.93 -4.03
CA PHE A 43 -1.20 -2.06 -3.87
C PHE A 43 -1.00 -1.03 -2.78
N PRO A 44 -1.67 0.13 -2.88
CA PRO A 44 -1.61 1.15 -1.85
C PRO A 44 -2.31 0.63 -0.59
N ARG A 45 -1.72 0.95 0.56
CA ARG A 45 -2.25 0.65 1.89
C ARG A 45 -2.22 1.89 2.76
N LEU A 46 -3.23 2.01 3.63
CA LEU A 46 -3.31 3.03 4.67
C LEU A 46 -3.03 2.41 6.03
N SER A 47 -2.11 3.00 6.77
CA SER A 47 -1.98 2.74 8.20
C SER A 47 -2.98 3.55 8.99
N ASN A 48 -3.81 2.85 9.74
CA ASN A 48 -4.64 3.44 10.77
C ASN A 48 -4.04 3.11 12.14
N ARG A 49 -4.09 4.07 13.05
CA ARG A 49 -3.65 3.89 14.43
C ARG A 49 -4.87 3.85 15.31
N GLU A 50 -5.16 2.69 15.86
CA GLU A 50 -6.30 2.47 16.75
C GLU A 50 -5.80 2.12 18.15
N ILE A 51 -6.52 2.58 19.17
CA ILE A 51 -6.27 2.18 20.55
C ILE A 51 -7.39 1.22 20.92
N VAL A 52 -7.05 -0.06 21.09
CA VAL A 52 -8.00 -1.11 21.48
C VAL A 52 -7.60 -1.57 22.88
N ASN A 53 -8.48 -1.38 23.87
CA ASN A 53 -8.23 -1.71 25.27
C ASN A 53 -6.94 -1.09 25.83
N GLY A 54 -6.64 0.17 25.47
CA GLY A 54 -5.43 0.86 25.89
C GLY A 54 -4.14 0.44 25.16
N ILE A 55 -4.19 -0.58 24.31
CA ILE A 55 -3.06 -1.04 23.50
C ILE A 55 -3.09 -0.32 22.16
N ARG A 56 -1.95 0.30 21.79
CA ARG A 56 -1.78 0.88 20.46
C ARG A 56 -1.65 -0.25 19.44
N ARG A 57 -2.62 -0.34 18.53
CA ARG A 57 -2.61 -1.26 17.40
C ARG A 57 -2.51 -0.47 16.10
N TYR A 58 -1.70 -1.00 15.19
CA TYR A 58 -1.66 -0.52 13.81
C TYR A 58 -2.53 -1.46 12.99
N SER A 59 -3.56 -0.91 12.36
CA SER A 59 -4.39 -1.62 11.40
C SER A 59 -4.07 -1.10 10.01
N TYR A 60 -4.19 -1.98 9.02
CA TYR A 60 -3.81 -1.69 7.65
C TYR A 60 -5.00 -1.94 6.74
N LYS A 61 -5.44 -0.90 6.02
CA LYS A 61 -6.52 -1.01 5.04
C LYS A 61 -5.91 -1.10 3.65
N ASN A 62 -6.21 -2.18 2.92
CA ASN A 62 -5.87 -2.29 1.50
C ASN A 62 -6.73 -1.29 0.72
N LEU A 63 -6.10 -0.52 -0.15
CA LEU A 63 -6.76 0.43 -1.04
C LEU A 63 -6.71 -0.12 -2.48
N LYS A 64 -7.00 -1.42 -2.68
CA LYS A 64 -6.89 -2.09 -4.00
C LYS A 64 -7.70 -1.39 -5.10
N GLU A 65 -8.81 -0.73 -4.76
CA GLU A 65 -9.64 0.03 -5.71
C GLU A 65 -8.96 1.30 -6.25
N LEU A 66 -7.91 1.80 -5.57
CA LEU A 66 -7.10 2.94 -6.03
C LEU A 66 -5.91 2.50 -6.90
N ALA A 67 -5.52 1.23 -6.85
CA ALA A 67 -4.56 0.65 -7.78
C ALA A 67 -5.26 0.35 -9.10
N ILE A 68 -5.57 1.40 -9.85
CA ILE A 68 -6.10 1.27 -11.21
C ILE A 68 -4.93 0.82 -12.11
N GLY A 69 -5.00 -0.43 -12.56
CA GLY A 69 -4.05 -0.94 -13.54
C GLY A 69 -4.05 -2.45 -13.76
N ASN A 70 -5.17 -3.15 -13.62
CA ASN A 70 -5.41 -4.45 -14.30
C ASN A 70 -6.91 -4.81 -14.25
N GLU A 71 -7.73 -4.05 -14.97
CA GLU A 71 -8.93 -4.63 -15.58
C GLU A 71 -8.57 -5.05 -17.00
N LYS A 72 -8.05 -6.28 -17.12
CA LYS A 72 -8.23 -7.29 -18.19
C LYS A 72 -7.02 -8.20 -18.33
#